data_AF-A0A954KKG8-F1
#
_entry.id   AF-A0A954KKG8-F1
#
_cell.length_a   1.000
_cell.length_b   1.000
_cell.length_c   1.000
_cell.angle_alpha   90.00
_cell.angle_beta   90.00
_cell.angle_gamma   90.00
#
_symmetry.space_group_name_H-M   'P 1'
#
loop_
_entity.id
_entity.type
_entity.pdbx_description
1 polymer ?
#
loop_
_entity_poly.entity_id
_entity_poly.type
_entity_poly.pdbx_seq_one_letter_code
_entity_poly.pdbx_strand_id
1 'polypeptide(L)' 'MSKVSQLRELSEEQLTHEMREVQQQLFKLRFQAASERNDIPASVKKLRRTVARIKTIQRERELGNA' A
#
# COMPACT_ATOMS: atom_id res chain seq x y z
N MET A 1 8.87 7.59 1.85
CA MET A 1 8.55 6.36 2.61
C MET A 1 7.41 6.72 3.54
N SER A 2 6.24 6.08 3.49
CA SER A 2 5.30 6.21 4.61
C SER A 2 5.95 5.49 5.80
N LYS A 3 6.14 6.22 6.89
CA LYS A 3 6.73 5.65 8.10
C LYS A 3 5.71 4.66 8.66
N VAL A 4 6.17 3.45 9.01
CA VAL A 4 5.31 2.39 9.53
C VAL A 4 4.55 2.85 10.78
N SER A 5 5.13 3.78 11.54
CA SER A 5 4.47 4.45 12.68
C SER A 5 3.17 5.15 12.29
N GLN A 6 3.18 5.91 11.18
CA GLN A 6 1.98 6.61 10.70
C GLN A 6 0.85 5.63 10.34
N LEU A 7 1.20 4.47 9.75
CA LEU A 7 0.21 3.44 9.44
C LEU A 7 -0.35 2.77 10.71
N ARG A 8 0.42 2.69 11.80
CA ARG A 8 -0.07 2.15 13.08
C ARG A 8 -0.99 3.13 13.81
N GLU A 9 -0.82 4.44 13.59
CA GLU A 9 -1.67 5.50 14.17
C GLU A 9 -3.03 5.63 13.47
N LEU A 10 -3.17 5.15 12.23
CA LEU A 10 -4.43 5.19 11.47
C LEU A 10 -5.48 4.22 12.02
N SER A 11 -6.76 4.61 11.95
CA SER A 11 -7.87 3.71 12.29
C SER A 11 -8.00 2.55 11.29
N GLU A 12 -8.72 1.49 11.66
CA GLU A 12 -9.05 0.36 10.76
C GLU A 12 -9.68 0.83 9.45
N GLU A 13 -10.61 1.78 9.54
CA GLU A 13 -11.32 2.34 8.39
C GLU A 13 -10.39 3.14 7.49
N GLN A 14 -9.50 3.94 8.09
CA GLN A 14 -8.50 4.71 7.36
C GLN A 14 -7.47 3.80 6.67
N LEU A 15 -7.02 2.73 7.33
CA LEU A 15 -6.15 1.72 6.73
C LEU A 15 -6.81 1.04 5.53
N THR A 16 -8.10 0.73 5.64
CA THR A 16 -8.86 0.12 4.56
C THR A 16 -9.05 1.08 3.39
N HIS A 17 -9.32 2.36 3.68
CA HIS A 17 -9.40 3.42 2.67
C HIS A 17 -8.07 3.59 1.93
N GLU A 18 -6.97 3.74 2.67
CA GLU A 18 -5.63 3.91 2.08
C GLU A 18 -5.19 2.68 1.30
N MET A 19 -5.55 1.46 1.75
CA MET A 19 -5.33 0.24 0.96
C MET A 19 -6.01 0.31 -0.41
N ARG A 20 -7.27 0.76 -0.47
CA ARG A 20 -8.03 0.87 -1.73
C ARG A 20 -7.40 1.90 -2.66
N GLU A 21 -6.99 3.05 -2.15
CA GLU A 21 -6.32 4.07 -2.95
C GLU A 21 -4.99 3.57 -3.53
N VAL A 22 -4.15 2.94 -2.69
CA VAL A 22 -2.85 2.40 -3.13
C VAL A 22 -3.05 1.30 -4.17
N GLN A 23 -4.10 0.46 -4.05
CA GLN A 23 -4.44 -0.53 -5.06
C GLN A 23 -4.86 0.09 -6.39
N GLN A 24 -5.69 1.14 -6.37
CA GLN A 24 -6.08 1.86 -7.59
C GLN A 24 -4.87 2.52 -8.27
N GLN A 25 -3.97 3.14 -7.50
CA GLN A 25 -2.73 3.71 -8.03
C GLN A 25 -1.85 2.63 -8.66
N LEU A 26 -1.74 1.47 -8.02
CA LEU A 26 -0.97 0.35 -8.53
C LEU A 26 -1.56 -0.23 -9.82
N PHE A 27 -2.88 -0.27 -9.95
CA PHE A 27 -3.57 -0.66 -11.18
C PHE A 27 -3.29 0.34 -12.32
N LYS A 28 -3.43 1.64 -12.06
CA LYS A 28 -3.10 2.70 -13.03
C LYS A 28 -1.64 2.62 -13.48
N LEU A 29 -0.71 2.40 -12.56
CA LEU A 29 0.72 2.31 -12.88
C LEU A 29 1.07 1.04 -13.64
N ARG A 30 0.39 -0.08 -13.38
CA ARG A 30 0.52 -1.30 -14.20
C ARG A 30 0.03 -1.07 -15.62
N PHE A 31 -1.09 -0.38 -15.77
CA PHE A 31 -1.63 -0.01 -17.07
C PHE A 31 -0.69 0.93 -17.84
N GLN A 32 -0.12 1.93 -17.16
CA GLN A 32 0.87 2.84 -17.74
C GLN A 32 2.20 2.13 -18.08
N ALA A 33 2.65 1.19 -17.26
CA ALA A 33 3.87 0.43 -17.51
C ALA A 33 3.75 -0.50 -18.73
N ALA A 34 2.54 -0.97 -19.06
CA ALA A 34 2.29 -1.75 -20.27
C ALA A 34 2.40 -0.91 -21.56
N SER A 35 2.28 0.42 -21.46
CA SER A 35 2.22 1.35 -22.60
C SER A 35 3.60 1.92 -23.01
N GLU A 36 4.70 1.18 -22.80
CA GLU A 36 6.07 1.54 -23.25
C GLU A 36 6.77 2.71 -22.54
N ARG A 37 6.55 2.94 -21.24
CA ARG A 37 7.40 3.83 -20.42
C ARG A 37 8.07 3.10 -19.25
N ASN A 38 9.39 2.93 -19.36
CA ASN A 38 10.25 2.14 -18.47
C ASN A 38 10.71 2.86 -17.17
N ASP A 39 10.18 4.04 -16.85
CA ASP A 39 10.59 4.83 -15.67
C ASP A 39 9.85 4.48 -14.37
N ILE A 40 8.88 3.56 -14.43
CA ILE A 40 7.93 3.30 -13.34
C ILE A 40 8.27 2.11 -12.38
N PRO A 41 9.30 1.23 -12.58
CA PRO A 41 9.50 0.05 -11.73
C PRO A 41 9.66 0.34 -10.23
N ALA A 42 10.33 1.44 -9.87
CA ALA A 42 10.59 1.81 -8.48
C ALA A 42 9.30 2.17 -7.73
N SER A 43 8.38 2.87 -8.39
CA SER A 43 7.09 3.29 -7.83
C SER A 43 6.17 2.09 -7.60
N VAL A 44 6.13 1.12 -8.52
CA VAL A 44 5.37 -0.12 -8.34
C VAL A 44 5.89 -0.92 -7.14
N LYS A 45 7.22 -1.04 -7.00
CA LYS A 45 7.84 -1.74 -5.86
C LYS A 45 7.51 -1.05 -4.53
N LYS A 46 7.50 0.29 -4.50
CA LYS A 46 7.13 1.08 -3.32
C LYS A 46 5.68 0.85 -2.93
N LEU A 47 4.75 0.94 -3.88
CA LEU A 47 3.31 0.74 -3.61
C LEU A 47 3.01 -0.70 -3.17
N ARG A 48 3.63 -1.71 -3.80
CA ARG A 48 3.53 -3.11 -3.35
C ARG A 48 3.93 -3.29 -1.89
N ARG A 49 5.03 -2.64 -1.47
CA ARG A 49 5.50 -2.68 -0.07
C ARG A 49 4.55 -1.96 0.87
N THR A 50 3.93 -0.86 0.45
CA THR A 50 2.91 -0.17 1.25
C THR A 50 1.68 -1.04 1.47
N VAL A 51 1.15 -1.70 0.43
CA VAL A 51 0.03 -2.65 0.56
C VAL A 51 0.38 -3.79 1.52
N ALA A 52 1.58 -4.36 1.40
CA ALA A 52 2.02 -5.44 2.28
C ALA A 52 2.04 -4.98 3.75
N ARG A 53 2.57 -3.79 4.04
CA ARG A 53 2.61 -3.23 5.40
C ARG A 53 1.23 -2.98 5.99
N ILE A 54 0.30 -2.43 5.21
CA ILE A 54 -1.08 -2.20 5.66
C ILE A 54 -1.74 -3.54 6.03
N LYS A 55 -1.61 -4.56 5.15
CA LYS A 55 -2.13 -5.90 5.43
C LYS A 55 -1.50 -6.55 6.65
N THR A 56 -0.19 -6.37 6.86
CA THR A 56 0.49 -6.87 8.07
C THR A 56 -0.08 -6.21 9.32
N ILE A 57 -0.26 -4.89 9.33
CA ILE A 57 -0.81 -4.18 10.50
C ILE A 57 -2.25 -4.60 10.78
N GLN A 58 -3.09 -4.72 9.74
CA GLN A 58 -4.45 -5.26 9.88
C GLN A 58 -4.43 -6.66 10.50
N ARG A 59 -3.53 -7.53 10.03
CA ARG A 59 -3.40 -8.88 10.57
C ARG A 59 -2.86 -8.90 12.00
N GLU A 60 -1.93 -8.02 12.34
CA GLU A 60 -1.42 -7.85 13.72
C GLU A 60 -2.54 -7.44 14.67
N ARG A 61 -3.43 -6.53 14.25
CA ARG A 61 -4.62 -6.12 15.01
C ARG A 61 -5.63 -7.24 15.18
N GLU A 62 -5.94 -7.98 14.10
CA GLU A 62 -6.84 -9.15 14.15
C GLU A 62 -6.32 -10.24 15.11
N LEU A 63 -5.00 -10.44 15.16
CA LEU A 63 -4.37 -11.45 16.01
C LEU A 63 -4.21 -11.00 17.47
N GLY A 64 -4.61 -9.76 17.81
CA GLY A 64 -4.45 -9.21 19.16
C GLY A 64 -2.99 -8.94 19.56
N ASN A 65 -2.07 -8.90 18.59
CA ASN A 65 -0.64 -8.69 18.80
C ASN A 65 -0.23 -7.21 18.64
N ALA A 66 -1.18 -6.28 18.81
CA ALA A 66 -1.01 -4.85 18.57
C ALA A 66 -0.73 -4.07 19.85
#